data_AF-A0A2D4GLB2-F1
#
_entry.id   AF-A0A2D4GLB2-F1
#
_cell.length_a   1.000
_cell.length_b   1.000
_cell.length_c   1.000
_cell.angle_alpha   90.00
_cell.angle_beta   90.00
_cell.angle_gamma   90.00
#
_symmetry.space_group_name_H-M   'P 1'
#
loop_
_entity.id
_entity.type
_entity.pdbx_description
1 polymer ?
#
loop_
_entity_poly.entity_id
_entity_poly.type
_entity_poly.pdbx_seq_one_letter_code
_entity_poly.pdbx_strand_id
1 'polypeptide(L)'
;ETKRETKWPPFPPACCSLFVNTEEEYIPDAESVRQQRALHQQPQSCTLAQCFQLYTKEEQLAPDDAWRCPHCKQLQQGSISLSLWTLPDVLIIHLKRFRQEGDRRMKLQNMVRFPLTGLDMTPHVVKRSQSSWSLPSHWSPWR
;
A
#
# COMPACT_ATOMS: atom_id res chain seq x y z
N GLU A 1 -18.58 -5.27 42.57
CA GLU A 1 -17.16 -5.65 42.45
C GLU A 1 -16.29 -4.56 41.83
N THR A 2 -15.12 -4.35 42.41
CA THR A 2 -14.21 -3.20 42.26
C THR A 2 -13.34 -3.19 41.00
N LYS A 3 -13.31 -2.05 40.32
CA LYS A 3 -12.28 -1.61 39.36
C LYS A 3 -10.98 -1.33 40.15
N ARG A 4 -9.92 -2.12 39.96
CA ARG A 4 -8.59 -1.81 40.55
C ARG A 4 -7.79 -1.00 39.55
N GLU A 5 -7.69 0.30 39.80
CA GLU A 5 -6.67 1.17 39.21
C GLU A 5 -5.33 0.85 39.89
N THR A 6 -4.38 0.31 39.13
CA THR A 6 -2.99 0.16 39.57
C THR A 6 -2.28 1.50 39.44
N LYS A 7 -2.23 2.23 40.56
CA LYS A 7 -1.32 3.37 40.75
C LYS A 7 0.12 2.86 40.80
N TRP A 8 0.97 3.33 39.89
CA TRP A 8 2.42 3.14 39.99
C TRP A 8 2.99 4.03 41.11
N PRO A 9 3.94 3.53 41.93
CA PRO A 9 4.60 4.36 42.95
C PRO A 9 5.49 5.43 42.29
N PRO A 10 5.70 6.60 42.93
CA PRO A 10 6.61 7.61 42.41
C PRO A 10 8.05 7.07 42.47
N PHE A 11 8.73 7.08 41.32
CA PHE A 11 10.12 6.65 41.19
C PHE A 11 11.06 7.58 41.98
N PRO A 12 12.02 7.05 42.77
CA PRO A 12 13.02 7.88 43.44
C PRO A 12 14.00 8.48 42.41
N PRO A 13 14.45 9.74 42.58
CA PRO A 13 15.24 10.48 41.58
C PRO A 13 16.71 10.01 41.44
N ALA A 14 17.09 8.90 42.07
CA ALA A 14 18.46 8.41 42.10
C ALA A 14 18.77 7.30 41.07
N CYS A 15 17.82 6.90 40.22
CA CYS A 15 18.02 5.84 39.21
C CYS A 15 18.50 6.37 37.84
N CYS A 16 18.97 7.61 37.74
CA CYS A 16 19.50 8.15 36.48
C CYS A 16 21.01 7.89 36.27
N SER A 17 21.75 7.42 37.28
CA SER A 17 23.20 7.23 37.21
C SER A 17 23.66 5.78 36.97
N LEU A 18 22.73 4.83 36.77
CA LEU A 18 23.07 3.43 36.42
C LEU A 18 23.02 3.15 34.91
N PHE A 19 22.67 4.13 34.07
CA PHE A 19 22.60 3.98 32.62
C PHE A 19 23.79 4.61 31.89
N VAL A 20 25.00 4.50 32.45
CA VAL A 20 26.24 4.76 31.71
C VAL A 20 27.13 3.53 31.83
N ASN A 21 27.07 2.73 30.76
CA ASN A 21 27.99 1.69 30.27
C ASN A 21 27.19 0.48 29.77
N THR A 22 26.38 0.68 28.73
CA THR A 22 26.20 -0.40 27.75
C THR A 22 27.34 -0.23 26.76
N GLU A 23 28.38 -1.04 26.89
CA GLU A 23 29.14 -1.45 25.70
C GLU A 23 28.09 -1.79 24.64
N GLU A 24 28.26 -1.29 23.42
CA GLU A 24 27.38 -1.59 22.31
C GLU A 24 27.50 -3.09 22.03
N GLU A 25 26.74 -3.89 22.78
CA GLU A 25 26.79 -5.34 22.72
C GLU A 25 26.26 -5.74 21.35
N TYR A 26 27.19 -6.07 20.45
CA TYR A 26 26.87 -6.53 19.12
C TYR A 26 26.17 -7.89 19.25
N ILE A 27 24.84 -7.87 19.17
CA ILE A 27 24.04 -9.10 19.11
C ILE A 27 24.15 -9.63 17.68
N PRO A 28 24.82 -10.77 17.44
CA PRO A 28 24.93 -11.32 16.09
C PRO A 28 23.54 -11.73 15.59
N ASP A 29 23.23 -11.34 14.34
CA ASP A 29 21.98 -11.71 13.68
C ASP A 29 21.79 -13.24 13.68
N ALA A 30 20.59 -13.69 14.05
CA ALA A 30 20.21 -15.09 13.94
C ALA A 30 20.35 -15.59 12.49
N GLU A 31 20.58 -16.89 12.31
CA GLU A 31 20.70 -17.51 10.98
C GLU A 31 19.48 -17.24 10.08
N SER A 32 18.28 -17.26 10.65
CA SER A 32 17.03 -16.92 9.96
C SER A 32 17.03 -15.50 9.35
N VAL A 33 17.57 -14.52 10.09
CA VAL A 33 17.70 -13.13 9.61
C VAL A 33 18.69 -13.05 8.45
N ARG A 34 19.82 -13.76 8.56
CA ARG A 34 20.84 -13.82 7.50
C ARG A 34 20.32 -14.49 6.23
N GLN A 35 19.61 -15.60 6.36
CA GLN A 35 18.97 -16.30 5.23
C GLN A 35 17.89 -15.43 4.57
N GLN A 36 17.06 -14.74 5.36
CA GLN A 36 16.03 -13.83 4.81
C GLN A 36 16.64 -12.63 4.07
N ARG A 37 17.79 -12.12 4.53
CA ARG A 37 18.56 -11.09 3.82
C ARG A 37 19.18 -11.63 2.52
N ALA A 38 19.67 -12.86 2.51
CA ALA A 38 20.24 -13.51 1.32
C ALA A 38 19.19 -13.75 0.23
N LEU A 39 17.99 -14.23 0.59
CA LEU A 39 16.85 -14.33 -0.33
C LEU A 39 16.42 -12.95 -0.87
N HIS A 40 16.72 -11.87 -0.15
CA HIS A 40 16.43 -10.50 -0.53
C HIS A 40 17.42 -9.86 -1.51
N GLN A 41 18.50 -10.56 -1.88
CA GLN A 41 19.62 -9.99 -2.66
C GLN A 41 19.31 -9.66 -4.12
N GLN A 42 18.07 -9.85 -4.59
CA GLN A 42 17.59 -9.17 -5.79
C GLN A 42 16.69 -7.99 -5.43
N PRO A 43 17.25 -6.81 -5.11
CA PRO A 43 16.46 -5.59 -5.02
C PRO A 43 15.99 -5.21 -6.43
N GLN A 44 14.84 -5.72 -6.83
CA GLN A 44 14.13 -5.16 -7.97
C GLN A 44 13.71 -3.73 -7.59
N SER A 45 14.28 -2.74 -8.27
CA SER A 45 13.87 -1.35 -8.13
C SER A 45 12.81 -1.02 -9.18
N CYS A 46 11.75 -0.33 -8.79
CA CYS A 46 10.76 0.20 -9.72
C CYS A 46 10.44 1.67 -9.42
N THR A 47 9.81 2.35 -10.36
CA THR A 47 9.32 3.73 -10.15
C THR A 47 7.84 3.72 -9.78
N LEU A 48 7.40 4.76 -9.08
CA LEU A 48 5.99 4.95 -8.76
C LEU A 48 5.12 5.04 -10.03
N ALA A 49 5.64 5.65 -11.10
CA ALA A 49 4.97 5.70 -12.39
C ALA A 49 4.73 4.30 -12.98
N GLN A 50 5.70 3.37 -12.85
CA GLN A 50 5.50 1.98 -13.25
C GLN A 50 4.41 1.29 -12.40
N CYS A 51 4.34 1.59 -11.09
CA CYS A 51 3.27 1.07 -10.24
C CYS A 51 1.90 1.56 -10.70
N PHE A 52 1.76 2.83 -11.07
CA PHE A 52 0.50 3.35 -11.61
C PHE A 52 0.15 2.75 -12.97
N GLN A 53 1.15 2.54 -13.84
CA GLN A 53 0.93 1.89 -15.13
C GLN A 53 0.39 0.46 -14.95
N LEU A 54 0.92 -0.30 -13.98
CA LEU A 54 0.41 -1.62 -13.63
C LEU A 54 -1.01 -1.54 -13.05
N TYR A 55 -1.26 -0.56 -12.19
CA TYR A 55 -2.55 -0.38 -11.54
C TYR A 55 -3.68 -0.01 -12.52
N THR A 56 -3.37 0.79 -13.54
CA THR A 56 -4.33 1.17 -14.60
C THR A 56 -4.26 0.25 -15.81
N LYS A 57 -3.50 -0.84 -15.75
CA LYS A 57 -3.42 -1.82 -16.84
C LYS A 57 -4.72 -2.59 -16.92
N GLU A 58 -5.11 -2.94 -18.14
CA GLU A 58 -6.18 -3.91 -18.37
C GLU A 58 -5.71 -5.31 -17.95
N GLU A 59 -6.46 -5.92 -17.04
CA GLU A 59 -6.23 -7.27 -16.53
C GLU A 59 -7.34 -8.21 -17.02
N GLN A 60 -6.96 -9.41 -17.45
CA GLN A 60 -7.92 -10.46 -17.81
C GLN A 60 -8.37 -11.16 -16.54
N LEU A 61 -9.69 -11.32 -16.37
CA LEU A 61 -10.23 -12.05 -15.24
C LEU A 61 -9.81 -13.53 -15.32
N ALA A 62 -9.44 -14.10 -14.18
CA ALA A 62 -9.23 -15.53 -14.07
C ALA A 62 -10.55 -16.27 -14.40
N PRO A 63 -10.51 -17.53 -14.85
CA PRO A 63 -11.73 -18.30 -15.12
C PRO A 63 -12.66 -18.38 -13.90
N ASP A 64 -12.10 -18.44 -12.69
CA ASP A 64 -12.84 -18.48 -11.43
C ASP A 64 -13.48 -17.13 -11.06
N ASP A 65 -12.96 -16.03 -11.59
CA ASP A 65 -13.44 -14.65 -11.40
C ASP A 65 -14.22 -14.13 -12.62
N ALA A 66 -14.69 -15.02 -13.49
CA ALA A 66 -15.36 -14.65 -14.73
C ALA A 66 -16.61 -13.79 -14.47
N TRP A 67 -16.78 -12.71 -15.25
CA TRP A 67 -17.93 -11.82 -15.12
C TRP A 67 -19.17 -12.48 -15.74
N ARG A 68 -20.23 -12.60 -14.94
CA ARG A 68 -21.55 -12.94 -15.45
C ARG A 68 -22.24 -11.77 -16.17
N CYS A 69 -22.33 -11.87 -17.48
CA CYS A 69 -22.93 -10.85 -18.33
C CYS A 69 -24.45 -10.73 -18.08
N PRO A 70 -24.99 -9.52 -17.81
CA PRO A 70 -26.40 -9.35 -17.45
C PRO A 70 -27.37 -9.62 -18.62
N HIS A 71 -26.91 -9.46 -19.86
CA HIS A 71 -27.73 -9.67 -21.05
C HIS A 71 -27.81 -11.16 -21.45
N CYS A 72 -26.66 -11.82 -21.51
CA CYS A 72 -26.51 -13.20 -21.93
C CYS A 72 -26.61 -14.23 -20.80
N LYS A 73 -26.55 -13.78 -19.53
CA LYS A 73 -26.62 -14.60 -18.29
C LYS A 73 -25.55 -15.69 -18.15
N GLN A 74 -24.52 -15.67 -19.01
CA GLN A 74 -23.39 -16.60 -19.01
C GLN A 74 -22.15 -15.96 -18.38
N LEU A 75 -21.26 -16.80 -17.83
CA LEU A 75 -19.93 -16.38 -17.39
C LEU A 75 -19.08 -16.09 -18.61
N GLN A 76 -18.46 -14.91 -18.64
CA GLN A 76 -17.59 -14.46 -19.71
C GLN A 76 -16.25 -14.09 -19.09
N GLN A 77 -15.17 -14.54 -19.72
CA GLN A 77 -13.83 -14.10 -19.37
C GLN A 77 -13.65 -12.69 -19.93
N GLY A 78 -14.00 -11.70 -19.12
CA GLY A 78 -13.88 -10.30 -19.45
C GLY A 78 -12.53 -9.73 -19.03
N SER A 79 -12.20 -8.58 -19.59
CA SER A 79 -11.14 -7.73 -19.07
C SER A 79 -11.70 -6.64 -18.16
N ILE A 80 -10.94 -6.35 -17.11
CA ILE A 80 -11.21 -5.25 -16.20
C ILE A 80 -10.03 -4.27 -16.28
N SER A 81 -10.33 -2.99 -16.44
CA SER A 81 -9.35 -1.92 -16.36
C SER A 81 -9.83 -0.90 -15.35
N LEU A 82 -8.89 -0.37 -14.58
CA LEU A 82 -9.15 0.69 -13.61
C LEU A 82 -8.58 2.00 -14.14
N SER A 83 -9.33 3.09 -13.99
CA SER A 83 -8.90 4.43 -14.41
C SER A 83 -9.35 5.47 -13.40
N LEU A 84 -8.54 6.53 -13.22
CA LEU A 84 -8.87 7.61 -12.31
C LEU A 84 -9.76 8.64 -13.02
N TRP A 85 -10.92 8.95 -12.44
CA TRP A 85 -11.84 9.93 -13.03
C TRP A 85 -11.47 11.37 -12.67
N THR A 86 -11.09 11.59 -11.42
CA THR A 86 -10.66 12.88 -10.86
C THR A 86 -9.63 12.63 -9.76
N LEU A 87 -8.72 13.58 -9.56
CA LEU A 87 -7.74 13.53 -8.47
C LEU A 87 -8.19 14.41 -7.30
N PRO A 88 -8.10 13.94 -6.04
CA PRO A 88 -8.33 14.77 -4.87
C PRO A 88 -7.15 15.74 -4.64
N ASP A 89 -7.39 16.81 -3.88
CA ASP A 89 -6.34 17.77 -3.48
C ASP A 89 -5.25 17.11 -2.62
N VAL A 90 -5.63 16.09 -1.84
CA VAL A 90 -4.72 15.28 -1.03
C VAL A 90 -4.81 13.83 -1.50
N LEU A 91 -3.78 13.36 -2.21
CA LEU A 91 -3.69 11.98 -2.71
C LEU A 91 -2.91 11.09 -1.74
N ILE A 92 -3.57 10.09 -1.17
CA ILE A 92 -2.94 9.07 -0.32
C ILE A 92 -2.56 7.86 -1.19
N ILE A 93 -1.26 7.55 -1.24
CA ILE A 93 -0.74 6.43 -2.04
C ILE A 93 -0.35 5.29 -1.11
N HIS A 94 -1.07 4.17 -1.20
CA HIS A 94 -0.76 2.95 -0.48
C HIS A 94 -0.02 1.95 -1.37
N LEU A 95 1.22 1.60 -0.99
CA LEU A 95 1.98 0.55 -1.66
C LEU A 95 1.58 -0.83 -1.11
N LYS A 96 0.89 -1.64 -1.91
CA LYS A 96 0.47 -3.01 -1.56
C LYS A 96 1.68 -3.96 -1.48
N ARG A 97 2.44 -3.86 -0.40
CA ARG A 97 3.69 -4.61 -0.18
C ARG A 97 3.50 -6.00 0.41
N PHE A 98 2.30 -6.33 0.88
CA PHE A 98 2.03 -7.62 1.49
C PHE A 98 1.25 -8.49 0.52
N ARG A 99 1.80 -9.68 0.24
CA ARG A 99 1.11 -10.72 -0.52
C ARG A 99 1.06 -12.01 0.29
N GLN A 100 0.00 -12.78 0.08
CA GLN A 100 -0.13 -14.12 0.62
C GLN A 100 0.07 -15.12 -0.52
N GLU A 101 0.92 -16.12 -0.30
CA GLU A 101 1.24 -17.17 -1.24
C GLU A 101 1.08 -18.50 -0.50
N GLY A 102 -0.09 -19.13 -0.68
CA GLY A 102 -0.53 -20.24 0.18
C GLY A 102 -0.62 -19.82 1.65
N ASP A 103 0.09 -20.54 2.52
CA ASP A 103 0.15 -20.25 3.96
C ASP A 103 1.22 -19.19 4.32
N ARG A 104 2.08 -18.81 3.37
CA ARG A 104 3.16 -17.85 3.61
C ARG A 104 2.70 -16.42 3.34
N ARG A 105 2.91 -15.53 4.32
CA ARG A 105 2.80 -14.08 4.13
C ARG A 105 4.17 -13.51 3.81
N MET A 106 4.28 -12.75 2.73
CA MET A 106 5.54 -12.17 2.29
C MET A 106 5.41 -10.65 2.13
N LYS A 107 6.43 -9.92 2.63
CA LYS A 107 6.59 -8.48 2.43
C LYS A 107 7.57 -8.22 1.28
N LEU A 108 7.09 -7.51 0.26
CA LEU A 108 7.87 -6.99 -0.86
C LEU A 108 8.76 -5.84 -0.36
N GLN A 109 10.08 -6.00 -0.43
CA GLN A 109 11.06 -4.95 -0.11
C GLN A 109 11.62 -4.28 -1.38
N ASN A 110 10.90 -4.35 -2.50
CA ASN A 110 11.27 -3.63 -3.71
C ASN A 110 11.39 -2.12 -3.41
N MET A 111 12.51 -1.54 -3.84
CA MET A 111 12.73 -0.11 -3.70
C MET A 111 11.87 0.63 -4.72
N VAL A 112 10.95 1.46 -4.24
CA VAL A 112 10.06 2.26 -5.09
C VAL A 112 10.60 3.69 -5.13
N ARG A 113 11.07 4.13 -6.30
CA ARG A 113 11.51 5.51 -6.53
C ARG A 113 10.31 6.38 -6.87
N PHE A 114 10.12 7.47 -6.14
CA PHE A 114 9.05 8.43 -6.37
C PHE A 114 9.60 9.85 -6.36
N PRO A 115 9.01 10.77 -7.16
CA PRO A 115 9.40 12.17 -7.13
C PRO A 115 8.92 12.82 -5.83
N LEU A 116 9.75 13.71 -5.25
CA LEU A 116 9.34 14.53 -4.10
C LEU A 116 8.50 15.73 -4.53
N THR A 117 8.67 16.19 -5.76
CA THR A 117 7.95 17.32 -6.37
C THR A 117 7.58 16.99 -7.81
N GLY A 118 6.47 17.52 -8.30
CA GLY A 118 6.06 17.36 -9.71
C GLY A 118 5.63 15.94 -10.10
N LEU A 119 4.81 15.27 -9.28
CA LEU A 119 4.18 14.01 -9.67
C LEU A 119 3.10 14.28 -10.74
N ASP A 120 3.35 13.84 -11.96
CA ASP A 120 2.37 13.91 -13.05
C ASP A 120 1.48 12.67 -13.09
N MET A 121 0.18 12.88 -12.84
CA MET A 121 -0.86 11.84 -12.86
C MET A 121 -1.73 11.89 -14.12
N THR A 122 -1.50 12.88 -15.00
CA THR A 122 -2.24 13.07 -16.27
C THR A 122 -2.40 11.78 -17.09
N PRO A 123 -1.37 10.90 -17.27
CA PRO A 123 -1.54 9.70 -18.09
C PRO A 123 -2.49 8.64 -17.47
N HIS A 124 -2.76 8.72 -16.17
CA HIS A 124 -3.59 7.76 -15.45
C HIS A 124 -5.03 8.26 -15.21
N VAL A 125 -5.32 9.50 -15.61
CA VAL A 125 -6.64 10.13 -15.49
C VAL A 125 -7.38 10.05 -16.82
N VAL A 126 -8.67 9.72 -16.77
CA VAL A 126 -9.52 9.65 -17.96
C VAL A 126 -9.59 11.04 -18.61
N LYS A 127 -9.28 11.11 -19.91
CA LYS A 127 -9.50 12.32 -20.70
C LYS A 127 -10.99 12.59 -20.77
N ARG A 128 -11.46 13.66 -20.12
CA ARG A 128 -12.83 14.15 -20.36
C ARG A 128 -12.92 14.57 -21.82
N SER A 129 -13.73 13.86 -22.61
CA SER A 129 -14.29 14.51 -23.80
C SER A 129 -15.13 15.67 -23.28
N GLN A 130 -14.98 16.83 -23.89
CA GLN A 130 -15.73 18.04 -23.58
C GLN A 130 -17.19 17.83 -24.03
N SER A 131 -17.93 16.93 -23.36
CA SER A 131 -19.37 16.87 -23.46
C SER A 131 -19.91 17.83 -22.40
N SER A 132 -20.60 18.85 -22.91
CA SER A 132 -21.22 19.95 -22.18
C SER A 132 -22.34 19.47 -21.24
N TRP A 133 -21.96 18.76 -20.19
CA TRP A 133 -22.83 18.55 -19.04
C TRP A 133 -22.16 19.23 -17.86
N SER A 134 -22.46 20.52 -17.71
CA SER A 134 -22.32 21.22 -16.45
C SER A 134 -22.98 20.35 -15.36
N LEU A 135 -22.16 19.80 -14.47
CA LEU A 135 -22.67 19.15 -13.26
C LEU A 135 -23.54 20.19 -12.53
N PRO A 136 -24.81 19.87 -12.18
CA PRO A 136 -25.58 20.73 -11.31
C PRO A 136 -24.78 20.92 -10.03
N SER A 137 -24.61 22.18 -9.61
CA SER A 137 -23.77 22.64 -8.49
C SER A 137 -24.13 22.06 -7.12
N HIS A 138 -25.06 21.11 -7.07
CA HIS A 138 -25.61 20.50 -5.86
C HIS A 138 -24.99 19.13 -5.53
N TRP A 139 -24.38 18.41 -6.48
CA TRP A 139 -23.79 17.10 -6.20
C TRP A 139 -22.34 17.23 -5.77
N SER A 140 -22.13 17.41 -4.46
CA SER A 140 -20.83 17.13 -3.85
C SER A 140 -20.65 15.60 -3.75
N PRO A 141 -19.54 15.01 -4.22
CA PRO A 141 -19.34 13.55 -4.21
C PRO A 141 -19.09 12.93 -2.82
N TRP A 142 -19.15 13.72 -1.74
CA TRP A 142 -18.78 13.30 -0.38
C TRP A 142 -19.76 13.82 0.67
N ARG A 143 -21.06 13.60 0.46
CA ARG A 143 -22.08 13.71 1.51
C ARG A 143 -23.00 12.50 1.49
#